data_AF-M3FDD5-F1
#
_entry.id   AF-M3FDD5-F1
#
_cell.length_a   1.000
_cell.length_b   1.000
_cell.length_c   1.000
_cell.angle_alpha   90.00
_cell.angle_beta   90.00
_cell.angle_gamma   90.00
#
_symmetry.space_group_name_H-M   'P 1'
#
loop_
_entity.id
_entity.type
_entity.pdbx_description
1 polymer ?
#
loop_
_entity_poly.entity_id
_entity_poly.type
_entity_poly.pdbx_seq_one_letter_code
_entity_poly.pdbx_strand_id
1 'polypeptide(L)'
;MNSNVASKSYDLVGIGFGPSNLSIAIQAKELGFFDKSKIQFLEKKGKFSWHPDMLLPNSYMQIHFLKDLISLDNPQSKYTLINFLKTKDRLLDFINQGISYPTRIEFNQYMGWVASDFDDFVRYNTYVKDIRPIIIDGKIDAFSLTVAGTHNSPYEIVSKKLFLHLGSPKKYHANSQI
;
A
#
# COMPACT_ATOMS: atom_id res chain seq x y z
N MET A 1 -23.99 -2.12 -28.46
CA MET A 1 -24.07 -0.67 -28.14
C MET A 1 -23.03 -0.39 -27.07
N ASN A 2 -21.79 -0.04 -27.47
CA ASN A 2 -20.71 0.27 -26.53
C ASN A 2 -20.79 1.75 -26.19
N SER A 3 -21.48 2.09 -25.10
CA SER A 3 -21.44 3.44 -24.53
C SER A 3 -20.01 3.71 -24.04
N ASN A 4 -19.24 4.39 -24.89
CA ASN A 4 -17.88 4.85 -24.62
C ASN A 4 -17.93 6.00 -23.62
N VAL A 5 -18.27 5.69 -22.36
CA VAL A 5 -17.98 6.60 -21.25
C VAL A 5 -16.48 6.54 -21.09
N ALA A 6 -15.78 7.65 -21.40
CA ALA A 6 -14.33 7.74 -21.29
C ALA A 6 -13.90 7.29 -19.88
N SER A 7 -13.45 6.05 -19.78
CA SER A 7 -13.08 5.43 -18.52
C SER A 7 -11.73 6.02 -18.12
N LYS A 8 -11.58 6.45 -16.86
CA LYS A 8 -10.30 7.02 -16.43
C LYS A 8 -9.22 5.97 -16.58
N SER A 9 -8.16 6.30 -17.31
CA SER A 9 -7.05 5.39 -17.64
C SER A 9 -5.80 5.77 -16.86
N TYR A 10 -5.07 4.76 -16.40
CA TYR A 10 -3.81 4.88 -15.68
C TYR A 10 -2.75 4.00 -16.34
N ASP A 11 -1.49 4.41 -16.24
CA ASP A 11 -0.37 3.55 -16.64
C ASP A 11 -0.15 2.42 -15.63
N LEU A 12 -0.45 2.68 -14.35
CA LEU A 12 -0.31 1.72 -13.27
C LEU A 12 -1.38 1.87 -12.19
N VAL A 13 -1.98 0.75 -11.79
CA VAL A 13 -2.88 0.68 -10.63
C VAL A 13 -2.35 -0.35 -9.63
N GLY A 14 -2.16 0.09 -8.40
CA GLY A 14 -1.85 -0.78 -7.26
C GLY A 14 -3.12 -1.10 -6.46
N ILE A 15 -3.40 -2.38 -6.26
CA ILE A 15 -4.54 -2.85 -5.46
C ILE A 15 -4.04 -3.27 -4.09
N GLY A 16 -4.56 -2.60 -3.06
CA GLY A 16 -4.06 -2.59 -1.68
C GLY A 16 -3.02 -1.48 -1.48
N PHE A 17 -2.92 -0.96 -0.25
CA PHE A 17 -1.90 0.01 0.13
C PHE A 17 -1.26 -0.36 1.47
N GLY A 18 -0.81 -1.62 1.55
CA GLY A 18 0.04 -2.13 2.62
C GLY A 18 1.54 -1.92 2.32
N PRO A 19 2.44 -2.53 3.13
CA PRO A 19 3.88 -2.30 3.04
C PRO A 19 4.48 -2.47 1.65
N SER A 20 4.05 -3.48 0.87
CA SER A 20 4.58 -3.74 -0.47
C SER A 20 4.28 -2.66 -1.49
N ASN A 21 3.02 -2.18 -1.56
CA ASN A 21 2.68 -1.08 -2.46
C ASN A 21 3.21 0.27 -1.94
N LEU A 22 3.38 0.40 -0.62
CA LEU A 22 4.00 1.58 -0.02
C LEU A 22 5.49 1.69 -0.39
N SER A 23 6.26 0.60 -0.35
CA SER A 23 7.67 0.62 -0.79
C SER A 23 7.81 0.91 -2.28
N ILE A 24 6.91 0.37 -3.11
CA ILE A 24 6.85 0.70 -4.54
C ILE A 24 6.57 2.19 -4.76
N ALA A 25 5.64 2.78 -4.00
CA ALA A 25 5.33 4.21 -4.09
C ALA A 25 6.53 5.08 -3.71
N ILE A 26 7.28 4.70 -2.66
CA ILE A 26 8.55 5.36 -2.30
C ILE A 26 9.52 5.34 -3.47
N GLN A 27 9.81 4.14 -4.00
CA GLN A 27 10.78 4.01 -5.08
C GLN A 27 10.36 4.80 -6.33
N ALA A 28 9.09 4.72 -6.72
CA ALA A 28 8.56 5.44 -7.87
C ALA A 28 8.68 6.97 -7.70
N LYS A 29 8.52 7.48 -6.46
CA LYS A 29 8.70 8.89 -6.12
C LYS A 29 10.16 9.32 -6.17
N GLU A 30 11.08 8.52 -5.62
CA GLU A 30 12.51 8.84 -5.66
C GLU A 30 13.11 8.79 -7.07
N LEU A 31 12.59 7.91 -7.94
CA LEU A 31 12.98 7.82 -9.34
C LEU A 31 12.30 8.86 -10.26
N GLY A 32 11.40 9.70 -9.72
CA GLY A 32 10.72 10.74 -10.50
C GLY A 32 9.61 10.26 -11.42
N PHE A 33 9.11 9.02 -11.24
CA PHE A 33 8.02 8.44 -12.04
C PHE A 33 6.63 8.64 -11.42
N PHE A 34 6.52 9.46 -10.37
CA PHE A 34 5.32 9.54 -9.54
C PHE A 34 4.35 10.63 -9.99
N ASP A 35 3.55 10.31 -10.99
CA ASP A 35 2.53 11.20 -11.59
C ASP A 35 1.11 10.70 -11.27
N LYS A 36 0.31 11.54 -10.59
CA LYS A 36 -1.06 11.21 -10.15
C LYS A 36 -2.05 11.00 -11.30
N SER A 37 -1.72 11.47 -12.50
CA SER A 37 -2.50 11.20 -13.70
C SER A 37 -2.24 9.80 -14.26
N LYS A 38 -1.11 9.19 -13.90
CA LYS A 38 -0.63 7.91 -14.43
C LYS A 38 -0.68 6.77 -13.41
N ILE A 39 -0.57 7.08 -12.12
CA ILE A 39 -0.48 6.10 -11.03
C ILE A 39 -1.63 6.31 -10.05
N GLN A 40 -2.27 5.21 -9.65
CA GLN A 40 -3.30 5.22 -8.61
C GLN A 40 -3.22 3.96 -7.74
N PHE A 41 -3.27 4.12 -6.43
CA PHE A 41 -3.46 3.03 -5.48
C PHE A 41 -4.91 3.00 -4.99
N LEU A 42 -5.46 1.80 -4.79
CA LEU A 42 -6.81 1.56 -4.29
C LEU A 42 -6.73 0.74 -3.00
N GLU A 43 -7.23 1.26 -1.89
CA GLU A 43 -7.20 0.59 -0.58
C GLU A 43 -8.60 0.46 0.01
N LYS A 44 -8.96 -0.76 0.43
CA LYS A 44 -10.28 -1.07 0.97
C LYS A 44 -10.51 -0.39 2.32
N LYS A 45 -9.48 -0.29 3.16
CA LYS A 45 -9.55 0.39 4.46
C LYS A 45 -9.77 1.89 4.28
N GLY A 46 -10.36 2.54 5.28
CA GLY A 46 -10.60 3.99 5.25
C GLY A 46 -9.38 4.86 5.52
N LYS A 47 -8.27 4.26 5.95
CA LYS A 47 -6.96 4.91 6.17
C LYS A 47 -5.87 3.85 6.16
N PHE A 48 -4.61 4.27 6.05
CA PHE A 48 -3.49 3.36 6.22
C PHE A 48 -3.55 2.67 7.60
N SER A 49 -3.39 1.35 7.60
CA SER A 49 -3.26 0.58 8.83
C SER A 49 -2.67 -0.79 8.54
N TRP A 50 -1.59 -1.13 9.26
CA TRP A 50 -0.93 -2.42 9.16
C TRP A 50 -1.29 -3.31 10.36
N HIS A 51 -2.07 -4.38 10.07
CA HIS A 51 -2.60 -5.32 11.06
C HIS A 51 -3.16 -4.68 12.34
N PRO A 52 -4.22 -3.84 12.25
CA PRO A 52 -4.77 -3.11 13.41
C PRO A 52 -5.17 -4.04 14.55
N ASP A 53 -5.77 -5.19 14.22
CA ASP A 53 -6.22 -6.21 15.19
C ASP A 53 -5.06 -6.84 15.99
N MET A 54 -3.80 -6.64 15.57
CA MET A 54 -2.60 -7.25 16.16
C MET A 54 -1.62 -6.23 16.76
N LEU A 55 -2.07 -4.99 16.96
CA LEU A 55 -1.30 -3.94 17.65
C LEU A 55 -1.41 -4.08 19.18
N LEU A 56 -1.10 -5.27 19.68
CA LEU A 56 -1.17 -5.59 21.10
C LEU A 56 -0.06 -4.83 21.88
N PRO A 57 -0.33 -4.41 23.13
CA PRO A 57 0.71 -3.91 24.01
C PRO A 57 1.87 -4.91 24.12
N ASN A 58 3.11 -4.41 24.22
CA ASN A 58 4.33 -5.22 24.33
C ASN A 58 4.58 -6.19 23.15
N SER A 59 3.98 -5.93 21.98
CA SER A 59 4.30 -6.67 20.76
C SER A 59 5.42 -5.97 19.96
N TYR A 60 6.41 -6.76 19.57
CA TYR A 60 7.59 -6.29 18.84
C TYR A 60 7.59 -6.77 17.40
N MET A 61 8.32 -6.05 16.55
CA MET A 61 8.68 -6.51 15.22
C MET A 61 9.56 -7.74 15.31
N GLN A 62 9.39 -8.68 14.38
CA GLN A 62 10.24 -9.88 14.26
C GLN A 62 11.36 -9.67 13.22
N ILE A 63 11.61 -8.42 12.84
CA ILE A 63 12.58 -8.04 11.81
C ILE A 63 13.39 -6.83 12.30
N HIS A 64 14.68 -6.83 11.98
CA HIS A 64 15.59 -5.75 12.33
C HIS A 64 15.09 -4.42 11.74
N PHE A 65 15.20 -3.33 12.50
CA PHE A 65 14.67 -2.02 12.11
C PHE A 65 15.26 -1.46 10.81
N LEU A 66 16.51 -1.82 10.47
CA LEU A 66 17.15 -1.47 9.18
C LEU A 66 16.54 -2.18 7.97
N LYS A 67 15.68 -3.18 8.17
CA LYS A 67 14.85 -3.76 7.12
C LYS A 67 13.48 -3.04 7.08
N ASP A 68 13.54 -1.72 7.15
CA ASP A 68 12.37 -0.86 6.92
C ASP A 68 11.97 -0.87 5.43
N LEU A 69 11.18 0.11 4.98
CA LEU A 69 10.66 0.15 3.62
C LEU A 69 11.70 0.45 2.54
N ILE A 70 12.87 1.02 2.87
CA ILE A 70 13.77 1.61 1.88
C ILE A 70 15.27 1.56 2.24
N SER A 71 15.64 1.41 3.51
CA SER A 71 17.02 1.55 4.00
C SER A 71 18.04 0.63 3.31
N LEU A 72 17.63 -0.58 2.90
CA LEU A 72 18.52 -1.51 2.19
C LEU A 72 18.75 -1.14 0.72
N ASP A 73 17.88 -0.33 0.13
CA ASP A 73 18.01 0.19 -1.24
C ASP A 73 18.66 1.59 -1.23
N ASN A 74 18.06 2.51 -0.47
CA ASN A 74 18.51 3.89 -0.34
C ASN A 74 18.50 4.34 1.14
N PRO A 75 19.62 4.20 1.87
CA PRO A 75 19.72 4.64 3.27
C PRO A 75 19.68 6.17 3.44
N GLN A 76 19.83 6.96 2.36
CA GLN A 76 19.68 8.41 2.39
C GLN A 76 18.23 8.87 2.19
N SER A 77 17.32 7.94 1.90
CA SER A 77 15.90 8.24 1.73
C SER A 77 15.34 8.95 2.97
N LYS A 78 14.49 9.95 2.73
CA LYS A 78 13.71 10.57 3.83
C LYS A 78 12.73 9.57 4.44
N TYR A 79 12.41 8.46 3.78
CA TYR A 79 11.43 7.48 4.25
C TYR A 79 12.04 6.37 5.11
N THR A 80 13.30 6.48 5.53
CA THR A 80 13.89 5.55 6.50
C THR A 80 13.23 5.69 7.88
N LEU A 81 13.20 4.60 8.65
CA LEU A 81 12.73 4.59 10.03
C LEU A 81 13.56 5.53 10.91
N ILE A 82 14.88 5.62 10.65
CA ILE A 82 15.77 6.54 11.37
C ILE A 82 15.33 7.98 11.15
N ASN A 83 15.02 8.37 9.91
CA ASN A 83 14.56 9.73 9.62
C ASN A 83 13.18 10.02 10.22
N PHE A 84 12.28 9.02 10.25
CA PHE A 84 11.02 9.11 10.99
C PHE A 84 11.26 9.38 12.48
N LEU A 85 12.10 8.58 13.14
CA LEU A 85 12.44 8.74 14.56
C LEU A 85 13.05 10.12 14.83
N LYS A 86 13.91 10.61 13.94
CA LYS A 86 14.47 11.95 14.04
C LYS A 86 13.40 13.04 13.92
N THR A 87 12.50 12.92 12.95
CA THR A 87 11.39 13.86 12.71
C THR A 87 10.39 13.89 13.87
N LYS A 88 10.33 12.83 14.68
CA LYS A 88 9.49 12.73 15.87
C LYS A 88 10.21 13.06 17.17
N ASP A 89 11.46 13.53 17.11
CA ASP A 89 12.32 13.79 18.28
C ASP A 89 12.51 12.57 19.20
N ARG A 90 12.44 11.36 18.63
CA ARG A 90 12.54 10.09 19.37
C ARG A 90 13.80 9.28 19.05
N LEU A 91 14.67 9.79 18.18
CA LEU A 91 15.87 9.06 17.77
C LEU A 91 16.84 8.80 18.92
N LEU A 92 17.07 9.80 19.79
CA LEU A 92 17.96 9.64 20.95
C LEU A 92 17.41 8.59 21.92
N ASP A 93 16.11 8.64 22.21
CA ASP A 93 15.44 7.66 23.08
C ASP A 93 15.54 6.25 22.50
N PHE A 94 15.30 6.10 21.20
CA PHE A 94 15.41 4.82 20.51
C PHE A 94 16.83 4.25 20.59
N ILE A 95 17.86 5.08 20.40
CA ILE A 95 19.27 4.69 20.56
C ILE A 95 19.54 4.24 21.99
N ASN A 96 19.08 5.02 22.98
CA ASN A 96 19.29 4.72 24.41
C ASN A 96 18.61 3.43 24.87
N GLN A 97 17.50 3.02 24.23
CA GLN A 97 16.86 1.74 24.50
C GLN A 97 17.71 0.53 24.08
N GLY A 98 18.63 0.70 23.12
CA GLY A 98 19.51 -0.38 22.66
C GLY A 98 18.78 -1.55 21.98
N ILE A 99 17.55 -1.34 21.53
CA ILE A 99 16.72 -2.38 20.89
C ILE A 99 16.89 -2.37 19.37
N SER A 100 17.00 -3.55 18.77
CA SER A 100 17.03 -3.70 17.30
C SER A 100 15.64 -3.92 16.68
N TYR A 101 14.63 -4.15 17.51
CA TYR A 101 13.29 -4.55 17.11
C TYR A 101 12.28 -3.56 17.69
N PRO A 102 11.77 -2.60 16.90
CA PRO A 102 10.79 -1.63 17.39
C PRO A 102 9.48 -2.32 17.76
N THR A 103 8.64 -1.64 18.53
CA THR A 103 7.29 -2.13 18.79
C THR A 103 6.47 -2.14 17.49
N ARG A 104 5.47 -3.04 17.40
CA ARG A 104 4.56 -3.05 16.25
C ARG A 104 3.77 -1.74 16.12
N ILE A 105 3.45 -1.12 17.25
CA ILE A 105 2.77 0.19 17.29
C ILE A 105 3.65 1.26 16.65
N GLU A 106 4.92 1.35 17.06
CA GLU A 106 5.87 2.30 16.50
C GLU A 106 6.12 2.06 15.01
N PHE A 107 6.27 0.80 14.59
CA PHE A 107 6.46 0.49 13.18
C PHE A 107 5.21 0.81 12.35
N ASN A 108 4.00 0.60 12.89
CA ASN A 108 2.75 1.04 12.25
C ASN A 108 2.64 2.57 12.18
N GLN A 109 3.10 3.31 13.19
CA GLN A 109 3.16 4.78 13.15
C GLN A 109 4.15 5.26 12.09
N TYR A 110 5.31 4.63 11.98
CA TYR A 110 6.29 4.88 10.93
C TYR A 110 5.68 4.70 9.55
N MET A 111 5.06 3.54 9.28
CA MET A 111 4.46 3.30 7.97
C MET A 111 3.27 4.22 7.69
N GLY A 112 2.48 4.57 8.70
CA GLY A 112 1.41 5.57 8.57
C GLY A 112 1.96 6.96 8.23
N TRP A 113 3.09 7.34 8.83
CA TRP A 113 3.79 8.59 8.51
C TRP A 113 4.30 8.58 7.06
N VAL A 114 4.92 7.49 6.62
CA VAL A 114 5.34 7.34 5.21
C VAL A 114 4.13 7.38 4.28
N ALA A 115 3.04 6.67 4.60
CA ALA A 115 1.83 6.62 3.77
C ALA A 115 1.16 7.99 3.58
N SER A 116 1.18 8.86 4.59
CA SER A 116 0.59 10.19 4.48
C SER A 116 1.20 11.06 3.38
N ASP A 117 2.46 10.81 3.03
CA ASP A 117 3.19 11.48 1.96
C ASP A 117 2.71 11.09 0.55
N PHE A 118 1.77 10.13 0.48
CA PHE A 118 1.19 9.54 -0.73
C PHE A 118 -0.33 9.63 -0.78
N ASP A 119 -1.00 10.31 0.16
CA ASP A 119 -2.47 10.34 0.26
C ASP A 119 -3.16 10.78 -1.06
N ASP A 120 -2.56 11.72 -1.81
CA ASP A 120 -3.07 12.17 -3.11
C ASP A 120 -3.10 11.09 -4.21
N PHE A 121 -2.37 9.99 -3.99
CA PHE A 121 -2.23 8.86 -4.92
C PHE A 121 -3.03 7.64 -4.46
N VAL A 122 -3.69 7.71 -3.30
CA VAL A 122 -4.41 6.59 -2.71
C VAL A 122 -5.89 6.91 -2.61
N ARG A 123 -6.72 6.07 -3.21
CA ARG A 123 -8.16 6.07 -2.95
C ARG A 123 -8.45 5.05 -1.87
N TYR A 124 -8.64 5.54 -0.64
CA TYR A 124 -9.15 4.76 0.48
C TYR A 124 -10.63 4.42 0.32
N ASN A 125 -11.16 3.54 1.17
CA ASN A 125 -12.54 3.02 1.11
C ASN A 125 -12.93 2.48 -0.28
N THR A 126 -11.95 1.98 -1.03
CA THR A 126 -12.11 1.61 -2.44
C THR A 126 -11.50 0.23 -2.68
N TYR A 127 -12.26 -0.66 -3.31
CA TYR A 127 -11.81 -2.02 -3.62
C TYR A 127 -12.17 -2.41 -5.04
N VAL A 128 -11.39 -3.33 -5.60
CA VAL A 128 -11.60 -3.87 -6.93
C VAL A 128 -12.44 -5.15 -6.81
N LYS A 129 -13.54 -5.21 -7.55
CA LYS A 129 -14.46 -6.36 -7.58
C LYS A 129 -14.09 -7.37 -8.66
N ASP A 130 -13.64 -6.86 -9.81
CA ASP A 130 -13.37 -7.69 -10.99
C ASP A 130 -12.25 -7.04 -11.81
N ILE A 131 -11.47 -7.88 -12.50
CA ILE A 131 -10.38 -7.46 -13.40
C ILE A 131 -10.52 -8.26 -14.68
N ARG A 132 -10.68 -7.56 -15.81
CA ARG A 132 -10.82 -8.17 -17.13
C ARG A 132 -9.72 -7.71 -18.08
N PRO A 133 -9.13 -8.60 -18.88
CA PRO A 133 -8.17 -8.19 -19.90
C PRO A 133 -8.89 -7.43 -21.03
N ILE A 134 -8.24 -6.40 -21.55
CA ILE A 134 -8.60 -5.73 -22.79
C ILE A 134 -7.64 -6.26 -23.85
N ILE A 135 -8.20 -6.94 -24.86
CA ILE A 135 -7.42 -7.66 -25.88
C ILE A 135 -7.51 -6.89 -27.20
N ILE A 136 -6.36 -6.55 -27.77
CA ILE A 136 -6.21 -5.92 -29.08
C ILE A 136 -5.23 -6.78 -29.89
N ASP A 137 -5.61 -7.16 -31.11
CA ASP A 137 -4.80 -8.01 -32.01
C ASP A 137 -4.29 -9.30 -31.36
N GLY A 138 -5.13 -9.93 -30.53
CA GLY A 138 -4.82 -11.19 -29.84
C GLY A 138 -3.86 -11.05 -28.65
N LYS A 139 -3.48 -9.82 -28.26
CA LYS A 139 -2.61 -9.54 -27.11
C LYS A 139 -3.35 -8.73 -26.05
N ILE A 140 -2.99 -8.95 -24.79
CA ILE A 140 -3.49 -8.12 -23.69
C ILE A 140 -2.80 -6.76 -23.77
N ASP A 141 -3.57 -5.71 -24.03
CA ASP A 141 -3.07 -4.33 -24.10
C ASP A 141 -3.21 -3.62 -22.75
N ALA A 142 -4.31 -3.88 -22.04
CA ALA A 142 -4.62 -3.28 -20.75
C ALA A 142 -5.58 -4.15 -19.94
N PHE A 143 -6.00 -3.66 -18.78
CA PHE A 143 -6.97 -4.28 -17.90
C PHE A 143 -8.10 -3.29 -17.59
N SER A 144 -9.36 -3.73 -17.68
CA SER A 144 -10.53 -3.05 -17.12
C SER A 144 -10.73 -3.51 -15.69
N LEU A 145 -10.96 -2.57 -14.78
CA LEU A 145 -11.15 -2.82 -13.36
C LEU A 145 -12.52 -2.29 -12.94
N THR A 146 -13.37 -3.19 -12.44
CA THR A 146 -14.62 -2.81 -11.78
C THR A 146 -14.30 -2.38 -10.36
N VAL A 147 -14.29 -1.07 -10.12
CA VAL A 147 -13.98 -0.45 -8.83
C VAL A 147 -15.26 -0.14 -8.09
N ALA A 148 -15.30 -0.44 -6.79
CA ALA A 148 -16.41 -0.09 -5.92
C ALA A 148 -15.89 0.60 -4.65
N GLY A 149 -16.70 1.50 -4.11
CA GLY A 149 -16.45 2.11 -2.80
C GLY A 149 -17.53 1.75 -1.81
N THR A 150 -17.31 2.05 -0.53
CA THR A 150 -18.32 1.82 0.53
C THR A 150 -19.63 2.59 0.29
N HIS A 151 -19.58 3.70 -0.45
CA HIS A 151 -20.72 4.59 -0.70
C HIS A 151 -20.96 4.93 -2.17
N ASN A 152 -20.20 4.35 -3.11
CA ASN A 152 -20.28 4.70 -4.51
C ASN A 152 -20.76 3.52 -5.35
N SER A 153 -21.63 3.81 -6.32
CA SER A 153 -21.93 2.88 -7.40
C SER A 153 -20.64 2.40 -8.06
N PRO A 154 -20.52 1.11 -8.41
CA PRO A 154 -19.36 0.60 -9.10
C PRO A 154 -19.10 1.37 -10.39
N TYR A 155 -17.82 1.63 -10.68
CA TYR A 155 -17.37 2.32 -11.88
C TYR A 155 -16.15 1.61 -12.46
N GLU A 156 -15.93 1.78 -13.77
CA GLU A 156 -14.80 1.18 -14.47
C GLU A 156 -13.62 2.15 -14.55
N ILE A 157 -12.42 1.63 -14.34
CA ILE A 157 -11.17 2.29 -14.72
C ILE A 157 -10.34 1.36 -15.58
N VAL A 158 -9.41 1.91 -16.34
CA VAL A 158 -8.46 1.14 -17.14
C VAL A 158 -7.06 1.29 -16.57
N SER A 159 -6.29 0.21 -16.57
CA SER A 159 -4.88 0.22 -16.22
C SER A 159 -4.04 -0.56 -17.22
N LYS A 160 -2.90 -0.02 -17.65
CA LYS A 160 -1.94 -0.76 -18.48
C LYS A 160 -1.18 -1.82 -17.67
N LYS A 161 -0.83 -1.51 -16.42
CA LYS A 161 -0.08 -2.39 -15.52
C LYS A 161 -0.78 -2.51 -14.17
N LEU A 162 -0.65 -3.67 -13.52
CA LEU A 162 -1.28 -3.93 -12.23
C LEU A 162 -0.29 -4.48 -11.22
N PHE A 163 -0.38 -3.98 -9.98
CA PHE A 163 0.25 -4.59 -8.82
C PHE A 163 -0.81 -5.05 -7.83
N LEU A 164 -0.82 -6.34 -7.51
CA LEU A 164 -1.79 -6.94 -6.59
C LEU A 164 -1.11 -7.29 -5.27
N HIS A 165 -1.35 -6.47 -4.24
CA HIS A 165 -0.80 -6.67 -2.89
C HIS A 165 -1.89 -6.51 -1.84
N LEU A 166 -2.77 -7.52 -1.76
CA LEU A 166 -3.96 -7.52 -0.88
C LEU A 166 -3.68 -8.04 0.54
N GLY A 167 -2.50 -8.63 0.76
CA GLY A 167 -2.21 -9.41 1.95
C GLY A 167 -2.96 -10.75 1.97
N SER A 168 -2.92 -11.43 3.11
CA SER A 168 -3.57 -12.74 3.28
C SER A 168 -4.96 -12.59 3.92
N PRO A 169 -5.98 -13.31 3.45
CA PRO A 169 -7.26 -13.38 4.14
C PRO A 169 -7.11 -14.09 5.50
N LYS A 170 -8.05 -13.83 6.42
CA LYS A 170 -8.14 -14.59 7.67
C LYS A 170 -8.37 -16.07 7.32
N LYS A 171 -7.56 -16.96 7.89
CA LYS A 171 -7.72 -18.42 7.74
C LYS A 171 -8.71 -18.89 8.81
N TYR A 172 -9.78 -19.53 8.37
CA TYR A 172 -10.74 -20.19 9.25
C TYR A 172 -10.57 -21.70 9.07
N HIS A 173 -10.45 -22.43 10.18
CA HIS A 173 -10.52 -23.88 10.15
C HIS A 173 -11.99 -24.30 10.15
N ALA A 174 -12.37 -25.20 9.25
CA ALA A 174 -13.66 -25.88 9.37
C ALA A 174 -13.60 -26.76 10.63
N ASN A 175 -14.60 -26.65 11.52
CA ASN A 175 -14.72 -27.57 12.64
C ASN A 175 -15.07 -28.95 12.09
N SER A 176 -14.07 -29.84 12.03
CA SER A 176 -14.25 -31.26 11.71
C SER A 176 -14.76 -32.02 12.93
N GLN A 177 -15.95 -31.70 13.42
CA GLN A 177 -16.70 -32.55 14.35
C GLN A 177 -18.20 -32.40 14.05
N ILE A 178 -18.73 -33.39 13.33
CA ILE A 178 -20.12 -33.86 13.39
C ILE A 178 -20.03 -35.33 13.74
#